data_AF-A0A139XBK7-F1
#
_entry.id   AF-A0A139XBK7-F1
#
_cell.length_a   1.000
_cell.length_b   1.000
_cell.length_c   1.000
_cell.angle_alpha   90.00
_cell.angle_beta   90.00
_cell.angle_gamma   90.00
#
_symmetry.space_group_name_H-M   'P 1'
#
loop_
_entity.id
_entity.type
_entity.pdbx_description
1 polymer ?
#
loop_
_entity_poly.entity_id
_entity_poly.type
_entity_poly.pdbx_seq_one_letter_code
_entity_poly.pdbx_strand_id
1 'polypeptide(L)'
;MARKPSGDKLTNQIIVRVDDETKEAFMSRATAEGKSASEIIKEFIQSYLAREPQQVPDLIQIRADVEHLKEKVAILENEAQKKLYA
;
A
#
# COMPACT_ATOMS: atom_id res chain seq x y z
N MET A 1 13.33 13.07 -53.97
CA MET A 1 13.36 13.63 -52.59
C MET A 1 12.39 12.84 -51.73
N ALA A 2 12.88 11.88 -50.93
CA ALA A 2 12.05 11.10 -50.03
C ALA A 2 12.14 11.70 -48.62
N ARG A 3 11.03 12.19 -48.07
CA ARG A 3 10.94 12.56 -46.65
C ARG A 3 10.91 11.26 -45.84
N LYS A 4 11.94 11.02 -45.03
CA LYS A 4 11.93 9.96 -44.02
C LYS A 4 10.77 10.22 -43.04
N PRO A 5 10.01 9.20 -42.61
CA PRO A 5 9.10 9.37 -41.49
C PRO A 5 9.94 9.64 -40.25
N SER A 6 9.72 10.79 -39.62
CA SER A 6 10.27 11.13 -38.32
C SER A 6 9.84 10.04 -37.34
N GLY A 7 10.82 9.28 -36.84
CA GLY A 7 10.59 8.29 -35.80
C GLY A 7 9.91 8.97 -34.63
N ASP A 8 8.68 8.56 -34.37
CA ASP A 8 7.88 9.00 -33.23
C ASP A 8 8.65 8.59 -31.96
N LYS A 9 9.35 9.55 -31.36
CA LYS A 9 9.88 9.38 -30.00
C LYS A 9 8.64 9.33 -29.12
N LEU A 10 8.11 8.15 -28.89
CA LEU A 10 7.05 7.88 -27.93
C LEU A 10 7.45 8.50 -26.58
N THR A 11 7.01 9.73 -26.37
CA THR A 11 7.11 10.41 -25.09
C THR A 11 6.10 9.73 -24.19
N ASN A 12 6.54 8.85 -23.31
CA ASN A 12 5.74 8.24 -22.26
C ASN A 12 5.24 9.33 -21.29
N GLN A 13 4.24 10.10 -21.73
CA GLN A 13 3.60 11.18 -20.99
C GLN A 13 2.26 10.68 -20.46
N ILE A 14 1.97 11.05 -19.21
CA ILE A 14 0.68 10.79 -18.56
C ILE A 14 0.04 12.13 -18.27
N ILE A 15 -1.20 12.31 -18.70
CA ILE A 15 -2.01 13.49 -18.39
C ILE A 15 -3.00 13.09 -17.30
N VAL A 16 -2.92 13.77 -16.15
CA VAL A 16 -3.84 13.57 -15.03
C VAL A 16 -4.75 14.79 -14.95
N ARG A 17 -6.07 14.56 -14.94
CA ARG A 17 -7.07 15.61 -14.73
C ARG A 17 -7.47 15.64 -13.26
N VAL A 18 -7.41 16.81 -12.66
CA VAL A 18 -7.81 17.11 -11.29
C VAL A 18 -8.55 18.45 -11.30
N ASP A 19 -9.32 18.72 -10.25
CA ASP A 19 -9.90 20.04 -10.00
C ASP A 19 -8.82 21.09 -9.68
N ASP A 20 -9.19 22.36 -9.81
CA ASP A 20 -8.26 23.49 -9.65
C ASP A 20 -7.73 23.60 -8.22
N GLU A 21 -8.57 23.33 -7.21
CA GLU A 21 -8.17 23.34 -5.79
C GLU A 21 -7.07 22.31 -5.52
N THR A 22 -7.27 21.08 -5.99
CA THR A 22 -6.27 20.01 -5.86
C THR A 22 -4.97 20.35 -6.58
N LYS A 23 -5.06 20.94 -7.77
CA LYS A 23 -3.88 21.36 -8.54
C LYS A 23 -3.08 22.44 -7.79
N GLU A 24 -3.74 23.46 -7.27
CA GLU A 24 -3.07 24.54 -6.54
C GLU A 24 -2.41 24.02 -5.25
N ALA A 25 -3.13 23.23 -4.46
CA ALA A 25 -2.61 22.63 -3.25
C ALA A 25 -1.39 21.73 -3.54
N PHE A 26 -1.46 20.93 -4.59
CA PHE A 26 -0.36 20.07 -5.02
C PHE A 26 0.87 20.87 -5.46
N MET A 27 0.69 21.90 -6.28
CA MET A 27 1.80 22.74 -6.78
C MET A 27 2.43 23.59 -5.67
N SER A 28 1.62 24.09 -4.72
CA SER A 28 2.10 24.82 -3.55
C SER A 28 3.02 23.93 -2.70
N ARG A 29 2.57 22.70 -2.41
CA ARG A 29 3.36 21.73 -1.67
C ARG A 29 4.63 21.31 -2.42
N ALA A 30 4.54 21.10 -3.73
CA ALA A 30 5.71 20.76 -4.55
C ALA A 30 6.79 21.85 -4.48
N THR A 31 6.36 23.11 -4.52
CA THR A 31 7.24 24.28 -4.40
C THR A 31 7.88 24.35 -3.01
N ALA A 32 7.11 24.10 -1.95
CA ALA A 32 7.63 24.09 -0.57
C ALA A 32 8.67 22.98 -0.34
N GLU A 33 8.51 21.83 -0.99
CA GLU A 33 9.45 20.70 -0.92
C GLU A 33 10.64 20.84 -1.90
N GLY A 34 10.63 21.86 -2.77
CA GLY A 34 11.68 22.06 -3.79
C GLY A 34 11.70 20.97 -4.87
N LYS A 35 10.60 20.22 -5.04
CA LYS A 35 10.47 19.10 -5.98
C LYS A 35 9.56 19.47 -7.15
N SER A 36 9.80 18.88 -8.31
CA SER A 36 8.85 18.98 -9.42
C SER A 36 7.62 18.09 -9.21
N ALA A 37 6.49 18.51 -9.76
CA ALA A 37 5.25 17.73 -9.80
C ALA A 37 5.48 16.28 -10.28
N SER A 38 6.32 16.12 -11.32
CA SER A 38 6.67 14.82 -11.89
C SER A 38 7.45 13.93 -10.92
N GLU A 39 8.34 14.49 -10.12
CA GLU A 39 9.10 13.74 -9.11
C GLU A 39 8.18 13.22 -8.01
N ILE A 40 7.28 14.07 -7.51
CA ILE A 40 6.31 13.70 -6.47
C ILE A 40 5.37 12.60 -6.98
N ILE A 41 4.85 12.74 -8.21
CA ILE A 41 3.99 11.71 -8.82
C ILE A 41 4.76 10.40 -9.00
N LYS A 42 6.02 10.44 -9.43
CA LYS A 42 6.86 9.22 -9.56
C LYS A 42 7.07 8.54 -8.22
N GLU A 43 7.44 9.29 -7.18
CA GLU A 43 7.61 8.76 -5.82
C GLU A 43 6.30 8.15 -5.31
N PHE A 44 5.17 8.81 -5.56
CA PHE A 44 3.85 8.32 -5.18
C PHE A 44 3.50 7.02 -5.90
N ILE A 45 3.71 6.95 -7.23
CA ILE A 45 3.49 5.74 -8.02
C ILE A 45 4.39 4.61 -7.54
N GLN A 46 5.68 4.87 -7.33
CA GLN A 46 6.62 3.88 -6.80
C GLN A 46 6.18 3.37 -5.43
N SER A 47 5.75 4.27 -4.53
CA SER A 47 5.23 3.92 -3.22
C SER A 47 3.93 3.11 -3.31
N TYR A 48 3.06 3.44 -4.26
CA TYR A 48 1.82 2.70 -4.51
C TYR A 48 2.09 1.29 -5.04
N LEU A 49 3.06 1.13 -5.95
CA LEU A 49 3.45 -0.15 -6.54
C LEU A 49 4.30 -1.02 -5.61
N ALA A 50 5.12 -0.40 -4.75
CA ALA A 50 5.98 -1.09 -3.78
C ALA A 50 5.18 -1.62 -2.58
N ARG A 51 3.97 -1.10 -2.36
CA ARG A 51 3.02 -1.78 -1.49
C ARG A 51 2.63 -3.06 -2.22
N GLU A 52 3.17 -4.19 -1.76
CA GLU A 52 2.49 -5.47 -1.99
C GLU A 52 1.01 -5.23 -1.65
N PRO A 53 0.05 -5.72 -2.46
CA PRO A 53 -1.34 -5.65 -2.08
C PRO A 53 -1.39 -6.25 -0.69
N GLN A 54 -1.57 -5.40 0.33
CA GLN A 54 -1.66 -5.85 1.70
C GLN A 54 -2.80 -6.85 1.63
N GLN A 55 -2.46 -8.14 1.73
CA GLN A 55 -3.45 -9.16 1.94
C GLN A 55 -4.09 -8.70 3.23
N VAL A 56 -5.25 -8.07 3.11
CA VAL A 56 -6.01 -7.60 4.25
C VAL A 56 -6.13 -8.85 5.09
N PRO A 57 -5.50 -8.91 6.27
CA PRO A 57 -5.48 -10.13 7.04
C PRO A 57 -6.93 -10.54 7.22
N ASP A 58 -7.27 -11.79 6.87
CA ASP A 58 -8.63 -12.26 7.02
C ASP A 58 -8.98 -12.23 8.50
N LEU A 59 -9.65 -11.16 8.92
CA LEU A 59 -10.01 -10.91 10.31
C LEU A 59 -10.90 -12.03 10.85
N ILE A 60 -11.62 -12.73 9.97
CA ILE A 60 -12.43 -13.90 10.31
C ILE A 60 -11.52 -15.07 10.68
N GLN A 61 -10.49 -15.33 9.87
CA GLN A 61 -9.51 -16.38 10.15
C GLN A 61 -8.72 -16.10 11.44
N ILE A 62 -8.25 -14.85 11.62
CA ILE A 62 -7.52 -14.46 12.83
C ILE A 62 -8.39 -14.61 14.08
N ARG A 63 -9.68 -14.24 13.99
CA ARG A 63 -10.61 -14.42 15.11
C ARG A 63 -10.80 -15.90 15.45
N ALA A 64 -10.99 -16.74 14.44
CA ALA A 64 -11.16 -18.19 14.63
C ALA A 64 -9.91 -18.82 15.27
N ASP A 65 -8.71 -18.42 14.82
CA ASP A 65 -7.45 -18.89 15.38
C ASP A 65 -7.28 -18.47 16.85
N VAL A 66 -7.69 -17.24 17.20
CA VAL A 66 -7.65 -16.75 18.59
C VAL A 66 -8.64 -17.49 19.49
N GLU A 67 -9.86 -17.78 19.02
CA GLU A 67 -10.84 -18.56 19.79
C GLU A 67 -10.33 -19.99 20.05
N HIS A 68 -9.80 -20.65 19.01
CA HIS A 68 -9.23 -21.99 19.15
C HIS A 68 -7.99 -22.04 20.06
N LEU A 69 -7.12 -21.02 20.00
CA LEU A 69 -5.98 -20.91 20.91
C LEU A 69 -6.41 -20.75 22.37
N LYS A 70 -7.46 -19.96 22.64
CA LYS A 70 -8.00 -19.81 24.00
C LYS A 70 -8.51 -21.14 24.56
N GLU A 71 -9.22 -21.92 23.77
CA GLU A 71 -9.69 -23.24 24.17
C GLU A 71 -8.54 -24.19 24.52
N LYS A 72 -7.50 -24.23 23.66
CA LYS A 72 -6.30 -25.05 23.91
C LYS A 72 -5.58 -24.64 25.19
N VAL A 73 -5.43 -23.35 25.44
CA VAL A 73 -4.80 -22.84 26.67
C VAL A 73 -5.61 -23.26 27.90
N ALA A 74 -6.93 -23.12 27.87
CA ALA A 74 -7.78 -23.52 29.00
C ALA A 74 -7.69 -25.01 29.33
N ILE A 75 -7.56 -25.87 28.33
CA ILE A 75 -7.34 -27.31 28.51
C ILE A 75 -5.98 -27.56 29.18
N LEU A 76 -4.92 -26.94 28.66
CA LEU A 76 -3.56 -27.11 29.18
C LEU A 76 -3.41 -26.57 30.61
N GLU A 77 -4.05 -25.46 30.94
CA GLU A 77 -4.08 -24.91 32.31
C GLU A 77 -4.77 -25.87 33.28
N ASN A 78 -5.89 -26.47 32.88
CA ASN A 78 -6.63 -27.44 33.68
C ASN A 78 -5.82 -28.73 33.90
N GLU A 79 -5.14 -29.23 32.86
CA GLU A 79 -4.23 -30.37 32.96
C GLU A 79 -3.01 -30.07 33.84
N ALA A 80 -2.45 -28.86 33.74
CA ALA A 80 -1.34 -28.43 34.58
C ALA A 80 -1.75 -28.30 36.06
N GLN A 81 -2.93 -27.73 36.34
CA GLN A 81 -3.47 -27.68 37.71
C GLN A 81 -3.74 -29.07 38.26
N LYS A 82 -4.36 -29.97 37.49
CA LYS A 82 -4.57 -31.36 37.94
C LYS A 82 -3.28 -32.09 38.28
N LYS A 83 -2.18 -31.81 37.57
CA LYS A 83 -0.85 -32.39 37.86
C LYS A 83 -0.16 -31.76 39.09
N LEU A 84 -0.54 -30.54 39.47
CA LEU A 84 0.01 -29.85 40.65
C LEU A 84 -0.72 -30.22 41.96
N TYR A 85 -1.98 -30.66 41.87
CA TYR A 85 -2.82 -31.00 43.02
C TYR A 85 -3.14 -32.50 43.14
N ALA A 86 -2.50 -33.35 42.34
CA ALA A 86 -2.52 -34.82 42.46
C ALA A 86 -1.22 -35.31 43.11
#